data_AF-A0A497EQ64-F1
#
_entry.id   AF-A0A497EQ64-F1
#
_cell.length_a   1.000
_cell.length_b   1.000
_cell.length_c   1.000
_cell.angle_alpha   90.00
_cell.angle_beta   90.00
_cell.angle_gamma   90.00
#
_symmetry.space_group_name_H-M   'P 1'
#
loop_
_entity.id
_entity.type
_entity.pdbx_description
1 polymer ?
#
loop_
_entity_poly.entity_id
_entity_poly.type
_entity_poly.pdbx_seq_one_letter_code
_entity_poly.pdbx_strand_id
1 'polypeptide(L)'
;MCRAAVASLLLALVLLCSSAYAQEYVPYQLTVTVYSDGVAKVEYWLNVSTEALEVNVTLWGMVIEDLVVEDEQGVPLYYEYLSNNTIAIYTLGSNMAKITYYTPDLTSKVGRLWSLTIQSPVDVLVILPEEAVVVSFNQVPVSIGSADGKTTLMMPSGDVEVSYVLEIVGTREYALLTINQVEEEIKDAEAQGYIVSNAEELLLQAKALFAQGLYTEAEQKAKEAEEALNHIKLKAQEAAQAINNAKQAIAKAEEEGRTRGLDEAKSLLSQASGNYSVGNYTSSLTLAQQAEQAANQATRPPSPISPMDPLILVPIAAIAGAIGYLVAKRRAKAFVKTYRSIDLQKILREHEDLRPEDKEILEFIVESGGEVFEAEIREKFKLPKTTVWRIVKRLKNYGIVSIRKVGGQNLVRIEDKYIKA
;
A
#
# COMPACT_ATOMS: atom_id res chain seq x y z
N MET A 1 -55.11 -19.98 40.40
CA MET A 1 -55.07 -19.93 38.91
C MET A 1 -53.70 -19.54 38.33
N CYS A 2 -52.74 -19.00 39.11
CA CYS A 2 -51.44 -18.55 38.55
C CYS A 2 -50.35 -19.63 38.35
N ARG A 3 -50.44 -20.82 38.96
CA ARG A 3 -49.39 -21.86 38.84
C ARG A 3 -49.46 -22.66 37.53
N ALA A 4 -50.67 -22.90 37.00
CA ALA A 4 -50.86 -23.62 35.74
C ALA A 4 -50.51 -22.76 34.50
N ALA A 5 -50.72 -21.45 34.59
CA ALA A 5 -50.39 -20.50 33.52
C ALA A 5 -48.86 -20.34 33.35
N VAL A 6 -48.09 -20.32 34.44
CA VAL A 6 -46.62 -20.19 34.39
C VAL A 6 -45.97 -21.48 33.86
N ALA A 7 -46.49 -22.66 34.23
CA ALA A 7 -46.01 -23.94 33.68
C ALA A 7 -46.32 -24.09 32.18
N SER A 8 -47.48 -23.60 31.72
CA SER A 8 -47.86 -23.62 30.30
C SER A 8 -47.05 -22.63 29.46
N LEU A 9 -46.65 -21.49 30.04
CA LEU A 9 -45.79 -20.50 29.37
C LEU A 9 -44.34 -20.99 29.25
N LEU A 10 -43.81 -21.68 30.26
CA LEU A 10 -42.47 -22.29 30.22
C LEU A 10 -42.37 -23.48 29.25
N LEU A 11 -43.43 -24.29 29.14
CA LEU A 11 -43.48 -25.39 28.17
C LEU A 11 -43.59 -24.87 26.72
N ALA A 12 -44.33 -23.78 26.50
CA ALA A 12 -44.40 -23.10 25.20
C ALA A 12 -43.09 -22.39 24.82
N LEU A 13 -42.33 -21.88 25.80
CA LEU A 13 -41.02 -21.26 25.54
C LEU A 13 -39.92 -22.29 25.21
N VAL A 14 -40.01 -23.50 25.76
CA VAL A 14 -39.11 -24.63 25.41
C VAL A 14 -39.44 -25.21 24.03
N LEU A 15 -40.73 -25.22 23.64
CA LEU A 15 -41.17 -25.64 22.29
C LEU A 15 -40.85 -24.62 21.19
N LEU A 16 -40.56 -23.36 21.53
CA LEU A 16 -40.14 -22.32 20.58
C LEU A 16 -38.60 -22.25 20.38
N CYS A 17 -37.83 -23.08 21.09
CA CYS A 17 -36.36 -23.04 21.10
C CYS A 17 -35.70 -24.25 20.41
N SER A 18 -36.45 -25.09 19.72
CA SER A 18 -35.93 -26.30 19.04
C SER A 18 -36.24 -26.29 17.54
N SER A 19 -35.86 -25.19 16.89
CA SER A 19 -35.68 -25.15 15.42
C SER A 19 -34.37 -24.46 15.07
N ALA A 20 -33.35 -24.60 15.90
CA ALA A 20 -32.01 -24.66 15.36
C ALA A 20 -31.93 -26.07 14.74
N TYR A 21 -32.18 -26.18 13.43
CA TYR A 21 -31.72 -27.36 12.71
C TYR A 21 -30.25 -27.53 13.10
N ALA A 22 -29.93 -28.60 13.81
CA ALA A 22 -28.56 -29.02 13.91
C ALA A 22 -28.12 -29.25 12.47
N GLN A 23 -27.34 -28.32 11.89
CA GLN A 23 -26.67 -28.63 10.65
C GLN A 23 -25.79 -29.84 10.96
N GLU A 24 -26.06 -30.97 10.31
CA GLU A 24 -25.34 -32.24 10.55
C GLU A 24 -23.84 -32.11 10.19
N TYR A 25 -23.48 -31.00 9.54
CA TYR A 25 -22.13 -30.58 9.19
C TYR A 25 -21.97 -29.06 9.30
N VAL A 26 -20.73 -28.61 9.41
CA VAL A 26 -20.35 -27.19 9.37
C VAL A 26 -19.40 -26.98 8.18
N PRO A 27 -19.79 -26.18 7.18
CA PRO A 27 -18.90 -25.79 6.08
C PRO A 27 -17.62 -25.13 6.62
N TYR A 28 -16.47 -25.61 6.17
CA TYR A 28 -15.17 -25.13 6.64
C TYR A 28 -14.43 -24.32 5.58
N GLN A 29 -14.37 -24.82 4.34
CA GLN A 29 -13.63 -24.18 3.26
C GLN A 29 -14.25 -24.53 1.90
N LEU A 30 -14.34 -23.53 1.01
CA LEU A 30 -14.74 -23.72 -0.38
C LEU A 30 -13.69 -23.12 -1.32
N THR A 31 -13.18 -23.94 -2.24
CA THR A 31 -12.28 -23.50 -3.31
C THR A 31 -12.93 -23.83 -4.65
N VAL A 32 -12.99 -22.85 -5.54
CA VAL A 32 -13.49 -23.02 -6.92
C VAL A 32 -12.36 -22.65 -7.87
N THR A 33 -11.87 -23.63 -8.62
CA THR A 33 -10.84 -23.42 -9.66
C THR A 33 -11.49 -23.49 -11.03
N VAL A 34 -11.40 -22.40 -11.79
CA VAL A 34 -11.99 -22.29 -13.12
C VAL A 34 -10.91 -22.53 -14.18
N TYR A 35 -11.24 -23.35 -15.19
CA TYR A 35 -10.36 -23.66 -16.31
C TYR A 35 -10.73 -22.86 -17.56
N SER A 36 -9.82 -22.81 -18.54
CA SER A 36 -9.95 -21.99 -19.76
C SER A 36 -11.07 -22.45 -20.70
N ASP A 37 -11.54 -23.68 -20.54
CA ASP A 37 -12.69 -24.25 -21.25
C ASP A 37 -14.05 -23.93 -20.57
N GLY A 38 -14.02 -23.31 -19.40
CA GLY A 38 -15.21 -22.96 -18.61
C GLY A 38 -15.62 -24.01 -17.58
N VAL A 39 -14.95 -25.15 -17.51
CA VAL A 39 -15.21 -26.13 -16.45
C VAL A 39 -14.67 -25.59 -15.12
N ALA A 40 -15.41 -25.79 -14.04
CA ALA A 40 -14.99 -25.44 -12.68
C ALA A 40 -14.78 -26.70 -11.84
N LYS A 41 -13.62 -26.82 -11.20
CA LYS A 41 -13.37 -27.76 -10.12
C LYS A 41 -13.83 -27.15 -8.80
N VAL A 42 -14.66 -27.87 -8.08
CA VAL A 42 -15.12 -27.50 -6.75
C VAL A 42 -14.45 -28.40 -5.72
N GLU A 43 -13.82 -27.79 -4.71
CA GLU A 43 -13.31 -28.47 -3.53
C GLU A 43 -13.99 -27.91 -2.29
N TYR A 44 -14.80 -28.74 -1.64
CA TYR A 44 -15.65 -28.34 -0.52
C TYR A 44 -15.35 -29.17 0.72
N TRP A 45 -14.94 -28.50 1.79
CA TRP A 45 -14.56 -29.12 3.05
C TRP A 45 -15.63 -28.90 4.10
N LEU A 46 -16.05 -29.99 4.72
CA LEU A 46 -17.09 -30.01 5.74
C LEU A 46 -16.54 -30.61 7.02
N ASN A 47 -16.77 -29.95 8.16
CA ASN A 47 -16.64 -30.59 9.46
C ASN A 47 -17.92 -31.38 9.75
N VAL A 48 -17.78 -32.63 10.11
CA VAL A 48 -18.88 -33.57 10.32
C VAL A 48 -18.86 -34.07 11.75
N SER A 49 -20.03 -34.25 12.35
CA SER A 49 -20.11 -34.83 13.69
C SER A 49 -19.75 -36.32 13.64
N THR A 50 -18.89 -36.79 14.55
CA THR A 50 -18.54 -38.21 14.68
C THR A 50 -19.73 -39.09 15.08
N GLU A 51 -20.83 -38.48 15.55
CA GLU A 51 -22.07 -39.17 15.91
C GLU A 51 -23.06 -39.26 14.73
N ALA A 52 -22.86 -38.45 13.69
CA ALA A 52 -23.66 -38.54 12.47
C ALA A 52 -23.22 -39.80 11.71
N LEU A 53 -24.16 -40.61 11.24
CA LEU A 53 -23.89 -41.77 10.36
C LEU A 53 -23.99 -41.40 8.88
N GLU A 54 -24.78 -40.36 8.58
CA GLU A 54 -25.12 -39.90 7.26
C GLU A 54 -25.25 -38.37 7.30
N VAL A 55 -24.81 -37.71 6.23
CA VAL A 55 -24.94 -36.26 6.06
C VAL A 55 -25.39 -35.95 4.64
N ASN A 56 -26.41 -35.10 4.51
CA ASN A 56 -26.94 -34.66 3.23
C ASN A 56 -26.32 -33.34 2.76
N VAL A 57 -25.66 -33.35 1.60
CA VAL A 57 -24.94 -32.20 1.05
C VAL A 57 -25.42 -31.88 -0.36
N THR A 58 -25.84 -30.64 -0.59
CA THR A 58 -26.20 -30.16 -1.93
C THR A 58 -24.96 -29.67 -2.67
N LEU A 59 -24.76 -30.18 -3.88
CA LEU A 59 -23.68 -29.80 -4.78
C LEU A 59 -24.12 -28.63 -5.66
N TRP A 60 -23.15 -27.85 -6.14
CA TRP A 60 -23.39 -26.80 -7.13
C TRP A 60 -23.28 -27.36 -8.53
N GLY A 61 -24.18 -26.91 -9.41
CA GLY A 61 -24.28 -27.40 -10.78
C GLY A 61 -25.22 -28.60 -10.92
N MET A 62 -25.70 -28.82 -12.15
CA MET A 62 -26.59 -29.91 -12.54
C MET A 62 -25.80 -31.12 -13.06
N VAL A 63 -24.75 -30.86 -13.84
CA VAL A 63 -23.82 -31.83 -14.41
C VAL A 63 -22.61 -31.94 -13.49
N ILE A 64 -22.44 -33.11 -12.89
CA ILE A 64 -21.36 -33.41 -11.95
C ILE A 64 -20.49 -34.51 -12.56
N GLU A 65 -19.20 -34.22 -12.70
CA GLU A 65 -18.19 -35.13 -13.23
C GLU A 65 -17.11 -35.41 -12.18
N ASP A 66 -16.60 -36.64 -12.19
CA ASP A 66 -15.50 -37.12 -11.32
C ASP A 66 -15.69 -36.77 -9.83
N LEU A 67 -16.90 -36.97 -9.30
CA LEU A 67 -17.20 -36.77 -7.88
C LEU A 67 -16.41 -37.76 -7.02
N VAL A 68 -15.63 -37.22 -6.08
CA VAL A 68 -14.88 -37.96 -5.07
C VAL A 68 -15.19 -37.35 -3.70
N VAL A 69 -15.46 -38.21 -2.72
CA VAL A 69 -15.63 -37.82 -1.32
C VAL A 69 -14.59 -38.56 -0.48
N GLU A 70 -13.79 -37.84 0.29
CA GLU A 70 -12.70 -38.37 1.12
C GLU A 70 -12.84 -37.91 2.57
N ASP A 71 -12.33 -38.69 3.52
CA ASP A 71 -12.22 -38.30 4.93
C ASP A 71 -10.94 -37.50 5.24
N GLU A 72 -10.68 -37.25 6.53
CA GLU A 72 -9.49 -36.52 6.95
C GLU A 72 -8.15 -37.23 6.70
N GLN A 73 -8.16 -38.54 6.42
CA GLN A 73 -6.98 -39.33 6.04
C GLN A 73 -6.88 -39.56 4.53
N GLY A 74 -7.81 -39.02 3.72
CA GLY A 74 -7.86 -39.23 2.28
C GLY A 74 -8.46 -40.58 1.88
N VAL A 75 -9.18 -41.24 2.78
CA VAL A 75 -9.88 -42.50 2.49
C VAL A 75 -11.23 -42.16 1.84
N PRO A 76 -11.60 -42.80 0.72
CA PRO A 76 -12.88 -42.56 0.09
C PRO A 76 -14.07 -42.93 0.99
N LEU A 77 -15.01 -42.00 1.14
CA LEU A 77 -16.30 -42.21 1.80
C LEU A 77 -17.36 -42.63 0.79
N TYR A 78 -18.24 -43.55 1.20
CA TYR A 78 -19.36 -43.98 0.37
C TYR A 78 -20.44 -42.90 0.32
N TYR A 79 -21.06 -42.72 -0.85
CA TYR A 79 -22.11 -41.73 -1.06
C TYR A 79 -23.19 -42.24 -2.01
N GLU A 80 -24.40 -41.71 -1.87
CA GLU A 80 -25.54 -41.99 -2.74
C GLU A 80 -26.15 -40.69 -3.28
N TYR A 81 -26.55 -40.71 -4.56
CA TYR A 81 -27.25 -39.57 -5.16
C TYR A 81 -28.71 -39.55 -4.71
N LEU A 82 -29.12 -38.42 -4.15
CA LEU A 82 -30.50 -38.08 -3.86
C LEU A 82 -31.07 -37.14 -4.94
N SER A 83 -32.32 -36.72 -4.77
CA SER A 83 -32.95 -35.69 -5.61
C SER A 83 -32.31 -34.31 -5.43
N ASN A 84 -32.42 -33.45 -6.45
CA ASN A 84 -31.99 -32.04 -6.42
C ASN A 84 -30.49 -31.85 -6.14
N ASN A 85 -29.63 -32.59 -6.85
CA ASN A 85 -28.17 -32.45 -6.78
C ASN A 85 -27.60 -32.59 -5.35
N THR A 86 -28.33 -33.32 -4.51
CA THR A 86 -27.94 -33.61 -3.13
C THR A 86 -27.37 -35.01 -3.07
N ILE A 87 -26.31 -35.20 -2.30
CA ILE A 87 -25.71 -36.50 -2.02
C ILE A 87 -25.85 -36.82 -0.54
N ALA A 88 -26.15 -38.08 -0.23
CA ALA A 88 -26.04 -38.62 1.12
C ALA A 88 -24.64 -39.20 1.30
N ILE A 89 -23.86 -38.66 2.23
CA ILE A 89 -22.50 -39.11 2.53
C ILE A 89 -22.53 -39.95 3.80
N TYR A 90 -22.05 -41.19 3.72
CA TYR A 90 -21.93 -42.07 4.87
C TYR A 90 -20.58 -41.82 5.55
N THR A 91 -20.64 -41.18 6.70
CA THR A 91 -19.48 -40.61 7.40
C THR A 91 -18.66 -41.67 8.13
N LEU A 92 -19.29 -42.78 8.52
CA LEU A 92 -18.67 -43.90 9.23
C LEU A 92 -17.84 -43.48 10.47
N GLY A 93 -18.19 -42.36 11.11
CA GLY A 93 -17.49 -41.80 12.26
C GLY A 93 -16.34 -40.84 11.94
N SER A 94 -16.12 -40.49 10.67
CA SER A 94 -15.18 -39.43 10.25
C SER A 94 -15.60 -38.06 10.78
N ASN A 95 -14.61 -37.21 11.06
CA ASN A 95 -14.84 -35.86 11.57
C ASN A 95 -14.87 -34.79 10.48
N MET A 96 -14.58 -35.18 9.24
CA MET A 96 -14.50 -34.31 8.08
C MET A 96 -14.88 -35.06 6.81
N ALA A 97 -15.46 -34.35 5.86
CA ALA A 97 -15.64 -34.80 4.49
C ALA A 97 -15.09 -33.76 3.52
N LYS A 98 -14.19 -34.18 2.64
CA LYS A 98 -13.70 -33.41 1.50
C LYS A 98 -14.41 -33.88 0.24
N ILE A 99 -15.17 -32.99 -0.38
CA ILE A 99 -15.92 -33.26 -1.61
C ILE A 99 -15.20 -32.58 -2.76
N THR A 100 -14.85 -33.33 -3.81
CA THR A 100 -14.19 -32.82 -5.01
C THR A 100 -14.95 -33.26 -6.25
N TYR A 101 -15.27 -32.35 -7.16
CA TYR A 101 -15.91 -32.66 -8.45
C TYR A 101 -15.69 -31.55 -9.48
N TYR A 102 -16.09 -31.82 -10.72
CA TYR A 102 -16.06 -30.87 -11.82
C TYR A 102 -17.46 -30.60 -12.34
N THR A 103 -17.73 -29.35 -12.72
CA THR A 103 -19.00 -28.95 -13.33
C THR A 103 -18.81 -27.77 -14.28
N PRO A 104 -19.47 -27.77 -15.46
CA PRO A 104 -19.49 -26.61 -16.35
C PRO A 104 -20.52 -25.56 -15.93
N ASP A 105 -21.44 -25.89 -15.03
CA ASP A 105 -22.66 -25.09 -14.79
C ASP A 105 -22.44 -23.84 -13.93
N LEU A 106 -21.26 -23.72 -13.33
CA LEU A 106 -20.87 -22.54 -12.55
C LEU A 106 -20.45 -21.36 -13.43
N THR A 107 -20.10 -21.62 -14.70
CA THR A 107 -19.66 -20.56 -15.62
C THR A 107 -20.62 -20.36 -16.78
N SER A 108 -20.62 -19.14 -17.31
CA SER A 108 -21.36 -18.79 -18.52
C SER A 108 -20.50 -17.86 -19.38
N LYS A 109 -20.72 -17.89 -20.70
CA LYS A 109 -19.97 -17.08 -21.67
C LYS A 109 -20.91 -16.33 -22.60
N VAL A 110 -20.75 -15.01 -22.65
CA VAL A 110 -21.43 -14.15 -23.61
C VAL A 110 -20.38 -13.38 -24.42
N GLY A 111 -20.18 -13.80 -25.66
CA GLY A 111 -19.11 -13.26 -26.51
C GLY A 111 -17.72 -13.60 -25.96
N ARG A 112 -16.96 -12.58 -25.52
CA ARG A 112 -15.65 -12.74 -24.86
C ARG A 112 -15.72 -12.70 -23.33
N LEU A 113 -16.84 -12.28 -22.78
CA LEU A 113 -17.03 -12.14 -21.34
C LEU A 113 -17.47 -13.48 -20.76
N TRP A 114 -16.72 -13.96 -19.79
CA TRP A 114 -17.07 -15.07 -18.94
C TRP A 114 -17.60 -14.56 -17.61
N SER A 115 -18.56 -15.28 -17.03
CA SER A 115 -19.09 -15.03 -15.69
C SER A 115 -19.07 -16.33 -14.90
N LEU A 116 -18.47 -16.31 -13.70
CA LEU A 116 -18.61 -17.34 -12.67
C LEU A 116 -19.70 -16.89 -11.70
N THR A 117 -20.66 -17.76 -11.40
CA THR A 117 -21.72 -17.47 -10.42
C THR A 117 -21.86 -18.62 -9.44
N ILE A 118 -21.76 -18.34 -8.14
CA ILE A 118 -21.91 -19.34 -7.08
C ILE A 118 -22.52 -18.72 -5.82
N GLN A 119 -23.47 -19.41 -5.19
CA GLN A 119 -24.02 -19.03 -3.90
C GLN A 119 -23.36 -19.86 -2.80
N SER A 120 -22.51 -19.26 -1.98
CA SER A 120 -21.69 -19.96 -0.98
C SER A 120 -22.10 -19.62 0.46
N PRO A 121 -22.20 -20.61 1.37
CA PRO A 121 -22.44 -20.37 2.80
C PRO A 121 -21.19 -19.86 3.54
N VAL A 122 -20.00 -19.97 2.94
CA VAL A 122 -18.70 -19.57 3.50
C VAL A 122 -17.92 -18.72 2.52
N ASP A 123 -16.85 -18.07 2.99
CA ASP A 123 -15.92 -17.38 2.11
C ASP A 123 -15.34 -18.38 1.10
N VAL A 124 -15.29 -17.97 -0.17
CA VAL A 124 -14.87 -18.83 -1.28
C VAL A 124 -13.59 -18.31 -1.90
N LEU A 125 -12.61 -19.20 -2.03
CA LEU A 125 -11.41 -18.96 -2.80
C LEU A 125 -11.69 -19.28 -4.27
N VAL A 126 -11.84 -18.26 -5.10
CA VAL A 126 -11.95 -18.39 -6.55
C VAL A 126 -10.56 -18.30 -7.17
N ILE A 127 -10.17 -19.31 -7.94
CA ILE A 127 -8.93 -19.36 -8.72
C ILE A 127 -9.33 -19.30 -10.18
N LEU A 128 -9.01 -18.20 -10.84
CA LEU A 128 -9.29 -18.02 -12.27
C LEU A 128 -8.22 -18.71 -13.12
N PRO A 129 -8.54 -19.04 -14.39
CA PRO A 129 -7.55 -19.61 -15.29
C PRO A 129 -6.38 -18.64 -15.53
N GLU A 130 -5.29 -19.19 -16.04
CA GLU A 130 -4.16 -18.37 -16.49
C GLU A 130 -4.66 -17.31 -17.49
N GLU A 131 -4.09 -16.11 -17.39
CA GLU A 131 -4.37 -14.99 -18.32
C GLU A 131 -5.82 -14.51 -18.30
N ALA A 132 -6.55 -14.83 -17.23
CA ALA A 132 -7.82 -14.22 -16.93
C ALA A 132 -7.64 -12.79 -16.39
N VAL A 133 -8.21 -11.83 -17.11
CA VAL A 133 -8.33 -10.45 -16.63
C VAL A 133 -9.73 -10.25 -16.05
N VAL A 134 -9.77 -9.91 -14.76
CA VAL A 134 -11.02 -9.63 -14.05
C VAL A 134 -11.60 -8.31 -14.57
N VAL A 135 -12.84 -8.37 -15.06
CA VAL A 135 -13.59 -7.20 -15.53
C VAL A 135 -14.40 -6.59 -14.39
N SER A 136 -15.11 -7.42 -13.63
CA SER A 136 -15.96 -6.96 -12.53
C SER A 136 -16.27 -8.07 -11.54
N PHE A 137 -16.71 -7.67 -10.36
CA PHE A 137 -17.29 -8.54 -9.33
C PHE A 137 -18.51 -7.84 -8.71
N ASN A 138 -19.51 -8.62 -8.29
CA ASN A 138 -20.73 -8.07 -7.67
C ASN A 138 -20.51 -7.52 -6.25
N GLN A 139 -19.49 -8.03 -5.55
CA GLN A 139 -19.09 -7.59 -4.21
C GLN A 139 -17.57 -7.53 -4.08
N VAL A 140 -17.07 -6.69 -3.18
CA VAL A 140 -15.63 -6.47 -2.99
C VAL A 140 -14.99 -7.73 -2.40
N PRO A 141 -13.96 -8.32 -3.06
CA PRO A 141 -13.20 -9.43 -2.49
C PRO A 141 -12.53 -9.04 -1.17
N VAL A 142 -12.43 -9.98 -0.23
CA VAL A 142 -11.65 -9.84 1.01
C VAL A 142 -10.17 -9.67 0.69
N SER A 143 -9.68 -10.39 -0.31
CA SER A 143 -8.32 -10.24 -0.84
C SER A 143 -8.24 -10.64 -2.31
N ILE A 144 -7.27 -10.04 -3.00
CA ILE A 144 -6.91 -10.37 -4.39
C ILE A 144 -5.43 -10.74 -4.37
N GLY A 145 -5.10 -11.88 -4.97
CA GLY A 145 -3.76 -12.40 -5.06
C GLY A 145 -3.44 -12.91 -6.46
N SER A 146 -2.20 -13.34 -6.61
CA SER A 146 -1.71 -14.05 -7.79
C SER A 146 -0.83 -15.20 -7.32
N ALA A 147 -1.09 -16.40 -7.83
CA ALA A 147 -0.32 -17.61 -7.55
C ALA A 147 -0.15 -18.38 -8.86
N ASP A 148 1.09 -18.72 -9.22
CA ASP A 148 1.42 -19.48 -10.44
C ASP A 148 0.80 -18.91 -11.73
N GLY A 149 0.78 -17.58 -11.88
CA GLY A 149 0.18 -16.90 -13.05
C GLY A 149 -1.35 -16.86 -13.08
N LYS A 150 -2.01 -17.37 -12.03
CA LYS A 150 -3.47 -17.38 -11.87
C LYS A 150 -3.92 -16.32 -10.88
N THR A 151 -4.97 -15.59 -11.24
CA THR A 151 -5.62 -14.63 -10.34
C THR A 151 -6.42 -15.39 -9.28
N THR A 152 -6.16 -15.09 -8.01
CA THR A 152 -6.90 -15.66 -6.88
C THR A 152 -7.73 -14.58 -6.18
N LEU A 153 -8.98 -14.88 -5.90
CA LEU A 153 -9.94 -13.96 -5.28
C LEU A 153 -10.54 -14.64 -4.04
N MET A 154 -10.37 -14.03 -2.87
CA MET A 154 -11.10 -14.45 -1.68
C MET A 154 -12.41 -13.67 -1.61
N MET A 155 -13.53 -14.31 -1.95
CA MET A 155 -14.84 -13.68 -1.96
C MET A 155 -15.57 -13.96 -0.64
N PRO A 156 -16.28 -12.98 -0.06
CA PRO A 156 -17.07 -13.23 1.15
C PRO A 156 -18.24 -14.18 0.85
N SER A 157 -18.76 -14.85 1.89
CA SER A 157 -19.97 -15.69 1.78
C SER A 157 -21.17 -14.92 1.19
N GLY A 158 -22.07 -15.64 0.53
CA GLY A 158 -23.25 -15.11 -0.17
C GLY A 158 -23.23 -15.41 -1.66
N ASP A 159 -23.94 -14.58 -2.43
CA ASP A 159 -23.98 -14.66 -3.89
C ASP A 159 -22.70 -14.06 -4.46
N VAL A 160 -21.88 -14.88 -5.11
CA VAL A 160 -20.60 -14.50 -5.69
C VAL A 160 -20.74 -14.51 -7.20
N GLU A 161 -20.45 -13.37 -7.82
CA GLU A 161 -20.38 -13.24 -9.27
C GLU A 161 -19.07 -12.57 -9.67
N VAL A 162 -18.30 -13.24 -10.52
CA VAL A 162 -17.02 -12.75 -11.04
C VAL A 162 -17.07 -12.78 -12.56
N SER A 163 -16.92 -11.62 -13.18
CA SER A 163 -16.83 -11.48 -14.64
C SER A 163 -15.39 -11.28 -15.07
N TYR A 164 -14.94 -12.03 -16.07
CA TYR A 164 -13.56 -12.01 -16.55
C TYR A 164 -13.48 -12.25 -18.06
N VAL A 165 -12.35 -11.90 -18.66
CA VAL A 165 -12.03 -12.23 -20.06
C VAL A 165 -10.77 -13.07 -20.09
N LEU A 166 -10.69 -14.02 -21.01
CA LEU A 166 -9.45 -14.75 -21.30
C LEU A 166 -8.72 -14.01 -22.41
N GLU A 167 -7.48 -13.62 -22.15
CA GLU A 167 -6.60 -13.17 -23.23
C GLU A 167 -6.21 -14.39 -24.09
N ILE A 168 -6.29 -14.25 -25.42
CA ILE A 168 -6.05 -15.38 -26.34
C ILE A 168 -4.57 -15.40 -26.68
N VAL A 169 -3.71 -15.96 -25.82
CA VAL A 169 -2.28 -16.01 -26.11
C VAL A 169 -1.92 -17.13 -27.09
N GLY A 170 -0.75 -17.03 -27.72
CA GLY A 170 -0.12 -18.12 -28.47
C GLY A 170 -0.78 -18.48 -29.80
N THR A 171 -1.86 -17.78 -30.20
CA THR A 171 -2.44 -17.93 -31.53
C THR A 171 -1.75 -17.03 -32.55
N ARG A 172 -1.74 -17.46 -33.82
CA ARG A 172 -1.21 -16.67 -34.93
C ARG A 172 -1.93 -15.32 -35.06
N GLU A 173 -3.25 -15.32 -34.97
CA GLU A 173 -4.07 -14.11 -35.10
C GLU A 173 -3.77 -13.11 -34.00
N TYR A 174 -3.60 -13.58 -32.76
CA TYR A 174 -3.29 -12.70 -31.64
C TYR A 174 -1.87 -12.14 -31.70
N ALA A 175 -0.86 -12.99 -31.96
CA ALA A 175 0.51 -12.53 -32.14
C ALA A 175 0.61 -11.48 -33.26
N LEU A 176 -0.14 -11.65 -34.35
CA LEU A 176 -0.22 -10.66 -35.43
C LEU A 176 -0.86 -9.34 -34.96
N LEU A 177 -1.94 -9.42 -34.21
CA LEU A 177 -2.62 -8.23 -33.66
C LEU A 177 -1.69 -7.45 -32.74
N THR A 178 -1.01 -8.12 -31.80
CA THR A 178 -0.06 -7.50 -30.87
C THR A 178 1.10 -6.85 -31.63
N ILE A 179 1.70 -7.55 -32.60
CA ILE A 179 2.79 -6.99 -33.42
C ILE A 179 2.33 -5.73 -34.17
N ASN A 180 1.14 -5.77 -34.79
CA ASN A 180 0.62 -4.62 -35.53
C ASN A 180 0.30 -3.44 -34.62
N GLN A 181 -0.25 -3.69 -33.43
CA GLN A 181 -0.51 -2.64 -32.45
C GLN A 181 0.80 -1.96 -32.02
N VAL A 182 1.81 -2.74 -31.62
CA VAL A 182 3.10 -2.19 -31.21
C VAL A 182 3.78 -1.44 -32.36
N GLU A 183 3.65 -1.93 -33.60
CA GLU A 183 4.14 -1.22 -34.78
C GLU A 183 3.48 0.15 -34.98
N GLU A 184 2.16 0.24 -34.85
CA GLU A 184 1.43 1.53 -34.90
C GLU A 184 1.90 2.46 -33.78
N GLU A 185 2.03 1.95 -32.55
CA GLU A 185 2.46 2.76 -31.41
C GLU A 185 3.90 3.27 -31.54
N ILE A 186 4.80 2.49 -32.14
CA ILE A 186 6.17 2.92 -32.45
C ILE A 186 6.14 4.05 -33.47
N LYS A 187 5.36 3.91 -34.56
CA LYS A 187 5.21 4.97 -35.58
C LYS A 187 4.68 6.26 -34.97
N ASP A 188 3.69 6.17 -34.09
CA ASP A 188 3.15 7.32 -33.37
C ASP A 188 4.20 7.99 -32.47
N ALA A 189 5.04 7.19 -31.80
CA ALA A 189 6.12 7.70 -30.96
C ALA A 189 7.22 8.39 -31.78
N GLU A 190 7.59 7.84 -32.92
CA GLU A 190 8.52 8.48 -33.87
C GLU A 190 7.96 9.80 -34.41
N ALA A 191 6.66 9.84 -34.74
CA ALA A 191 5.99 11.05 -35.18
C ALA A 191 5.97 12.15 -34.09
N GLN A 192 5.99 11.76 -32.83
CA GLN A 192 6.16 12.65 -31.67
C GLN A 192 7.63 13.06 -31.42
N GLY A 193 8.57 12.51 -32.18
CA GLY A 193 10.00 12.82 -32.09
C GLY A 193 10.76 12.00 -31.05
N TYR A 194 10.19 10.90 -30.54
CA TYR A 194 10.90 9.99 -29.65
C TYR A 194 11.87 9.09 -30.42
N ILE A 195 13.01 8.79 -29.80
CA ILE A 195 14.01 7.85 -30.33
C ILE A 195 13.72 6.48 -29.74
N VAL A 196 13.30 5.55 -30.59
CA VAL A 196 12.67 4.27 -30.22
C VAL A 196 13.50 3.03 -30.59
N SER A 197 14.79 3.20 -30.89
CA SER A 197 15.65 2.14 -31.46
C SER A 197 15.64 0.80 -30.71
N ASN A 198 15.58 0.82 -29.37
CA ASN A 198 15.50 -0.41 -28.57
C ASN A 198 14.15 -1.14 -28.76
N ALA A 199 13.04 -0.40 -28.80
CA ALA A 199 11.71 -0.98 -29.02
C ALA A 199 11.58 -1.53 -30.46
N GLU A 200 12.16 -0.84 -31.44
CA GLU A 200 12.20 -1.30 -32.84
C GLU A 200 12.98 -2.60 -33.00
N GLU A 201 14.12 -2.73 -32.33
CA GLU A 201 14.92 -3.96 -32.35
C GLU A 201 14.12 -5.15 -31.82
N LEU A 202 13.41 -4.98 -30.70
CA LEU A 202 12.54 -6.00 -30.13
C LEU A 202 11.36 -6.33 -31.04
N LEU A 203 10.74 -5.33 -31.67
CA LEU A 203 9.67 -5.55 -32.65
C LEU A 203 10.16 -6.32 -33.88
N LEU A 204 11.38 -6.06 -34.35
CA LEU A 204 12.01 -6.83 -35.43
C LEU A 204 12.22 -8.29 -35.03
N GLN A 205 12.66 -8.56 -33.80
CA GLN A 205 12.77 -9.92 -33.26
C GLN A 205 11.40 -10.61 -33.21
N ALA A 206 10.35 -9.91 -32.74
CA ALA A 206 8.98 -10.42 -32.73
C ALA A 206 8.50 -10.82 -34.13
N LYS A 207 8.70 -9.96 -35.12
CA LYS A 207 8.36 -10.23 -36.53
C LYS A 207 9.13 -11.41 -37.11
N ALA A 208 10.40 -11.57 -36.75
CA ALA A 208 11.23 -12.68 -37.20
C ALA A 208 10.76 -14.02 -36.60
N LEU A 209 10.36 -14.05 -35.32
CA LEU A 209 9.78 -15.23 -34.67
C LEU A 209 8.42 -15.57 -35.26
N PHE A 210 7.59 -14.56 -35.53
CA PHE A 210 6.29 -14.73 -36.17
C PHE A 210 6.42 -15.40 -37.53
N ALA A 211 7.40 -14.99 -38.34
CA ALA A 211 7.69 -15.59 -39.64
C ALA A 211 8.17 -17.05 -39.55
N GLN A 212 8.71 -17.47 -38.41
CA GLN A 212 9.13 -18.85 -38.12
C GLN A 212 7.98 -19.74 -37.62
N GLY A 213 6.78 -19.17 -37.40
CA GLY A 213 5.64 -19.89 -36.81
C GLY A 213 5.71 -20.03 -35.28
N LEU A 214 6.68 -19.36 -34.64
CA LEU A 214 6.88 -19.32 -33.19
C LEU A 214 6.01 -18.20 -32.59
N TYR A 215 4.69 -18.43 -32.55
CA TYR A 215 3.71 -17.37 -32.23
C TYR A 215 3.75 -16.92 -30.77
N THR A 216 3.97 -17.84 -29.83
CA THR A 216 4.08 -17.51 -28.41
C THR A 216 5.34 -16.67 -28.15
N GLU A 217 6.48 -17.05 -28.71
CA GLU A 217 7.72 -16.27 -28.57
C GLU A 217 7.63 -14.92 -29.30
N ALA A 218 6.95 -14.88 -30.45
CA ALA A 218 6.70 -13.65 -31.18
C ALA A 218 5.83 -12.68 -30.36
N GLU A 219 4.76 -13.17 -29.74
CA GLU A 219 3.90 -12.39 -28.85
C GLU A 219 4.68 -11.85 -27.66
N GLN A 220 5.48 -12.69 -27.00
CA GLN A 220 6.32 -12.27 -25.88
C GLN A 220 7.29 -11.15 -26.29
N LYS A 221 7.95 -11.29 -27.44
CA LYS A 221 8.85 -10.23 -27.95
C LYS A 221 8.12 -8.95 -28.33
N ALA A 222 6.88 -9.04 -28.83
CA ALA A 222 6.06 -7.86 -29.08
C ALA A 222 5.71 -7.14 -27.76
N LYS A 223 5.34 -7.89 -26.71
CA LYS A 223 5.09 -7.33 -25.37
C LYS A 223 6.34 -6.66 -24.78
N GLU A 224 7.52 -7.29 -24.90
CA GLU A 224 8.79 -6.68 -24.49
C GLU A 224 9.07 -5.36 -25.24
N ALA A 225 8.75 -5.30 -26.54
CA ALA A 225 8.88 -4.08 -27.34
C ALA A 225 7.92 -2.97 -26.87
N GLU A 226 6.68 -3.33 -26.54
CA GLU A 226 5.66 -2.41 -25.98
C GLU A 226 6.12 -1.83 -24.63
N GLU A 227 6.60 -2.66 -23.72
CA GLU A 227 7.13 -2.24 -22.42
C GLU A 227 8.32 -1.28 -22.58
N ALA A 228 9.26 -1.62 -23.47
CA ALA A 228 10.40 -0.75 -23.77
C ALA A 228 9.95 0.60 -24.33
N LEU A 229 8.98 0.62 -25.22
CA LEU A 229 8.39 1.83 -25.78
C LEU A 229 7.71 2.69 -24.70
N ASN A 230 6.93 2.08 -23.81
CA ASN A 230 6.26 2.77 -22.71
C ASN A 230 7.27 3.39 -21.74
N HIS A 231 8.34 2.67 -21.42
CA HIS A 231 9.43 3.20 -20.62
C HIS A 231 10.12 4.40 -21.30
N ILE A 232 10.35 4.34 -22.62
CA ILE A 232 10.89 5.45 -23.42
C ILE A 232 9.97 6.67 -23.36
N LYS A 233 8.68 6.50 -23.65
CA LYS A 233 7.66 7.58 -23.61
C LYS A 233 7.66 8.26 -22.24
N LEU A 234 7.63 7.48 -21.16
CA LEU A 234 7.65 7.99 -19.78
C LEU A 234 8.91 8.80 -19.50
N LYS A 235 10.10 8.22 -19.76
CA LYS A 235 11.38 8.90 -19.47
C LYS A 235 11.58 10.14 -20.31
N ALA A 236 11.13 10.13 -21.56
CA ALA A 236 11.20 11.30 -22.42
C ALA A 236 10.31 12.44 -21.91
N GLN A 237 9.11 12.14 -21.42
CA GLN A 237 8.23 13.14 -20.79
C GLN A 237 8.84 13.72 -19.51
N GLU A 238 9.32 12.86 -18.61
CA GLU A 238 9.98 13.28 -17.38
C GLU A 238 11.21 14.16 -17.67
N ALA A 239 12.05 13.74 -18.62
CA ALA A 239 13.24 14.48 -19.01
C ALA A 239 12.89 15.83 -19.65
N ALA A 240 11.88 15.90 -20.51
CA ALA A 240 11.44 17.15 -21.13
C ALA A 240 10.94 18.15 -20.07
N GLN A 241 10.16 17.67 -19.10
CA GLN A 241 9.67 18.49 -18.00
C GLN A 241 10.82 18.97 -17.10
N ALA A 242 11.77 18.10 -16.75
CA ALA A 242 12.95 18.46 -15.97
C ALA A 242 13.82 19.51 -16.71
N ILE A 243 14.00 19.37 -18.03
CA ILE A 243 14.71 20.37 -18.85
C ILE A 243 14.00 21.71 -18.79
N ASN A 244 12.66 21.74 -18.87
CA ASN A 244 11.89 22.97 -18.77
C ASN A 244 12.02 23.62 -17.39
N ASN A 245 11.93 22.83 -16.31
CA ASN A 245 12.12 23.32 -14.94
C ASN A 245 13.52 23.91 -14.74
N ALA A 246 14.56 23.22 -15.22
CA ALA A 246 15.94 23.70 -15.18
C ALA A 246 16.11 25.01 -15.96
N LYS A 247 15.52 25.13 -17.15
CA LYS A 247 15.50 26.38 -17.94
C LYS A 247 14.88 27.53 -17.15
N GLN A 248 13.74 27.29 -16.52
CA GLN A 248 13.05 28.30 -15.70
C GLN A 248 13.87 28.70 -14.47
N ALA A 249 14.48 27.73 -13.77
CA ALA A 249 15.32 27.99 -12.60
C ALA A 249 16.57 28.82 -12.95
N ILE A 250 17.20 28.53 -14.10
CA ILE A 250 18.33 29.31 -14.61
C ILE A 250 17.88 30.73 -14.94
N ALA A 251 16.79 30.91 -15.70
CA ALA A 251 16.28 32.24 -16.06
C ALA A 251 15.95 33.09 -14.82
N LYS A 252 15.33 32.49 -13.80
CA LYS A 252 15.06 33.14 -12.52
C LYS A 252 16.35 33.54 -11.79
N ALA A 253 17.38 32.68 -11.80
CA ALA A 253 18.67 32.99 -11.19
C ALA A 253 19.37 34.16 -11.89
N GLU A 254 19.24 34.27 -13.22
CA GLU A 254 19.75 35.40 -14.00
C GLU A 254 19.03 36.71 -13.62
N GLU A 255 17.70 36.69 -13.58
CA GLU A 255 16.89 37.85 -13.19
C GLU A 255 17.22 38.35 -11.77
N GLU A 256 17.46 37.42 -10.84
CA GLU A 256 17.80 37.73 -9.45
C GLU A 256 19.28 38.15 -9.24
N GLY A 257 20.10 38.13 -10.29
CA GLY A 257 21.53 38.46 -10.27
C GLY A 257 22.41 37.41 -9.60
N ARG A 258 21.94 36.16 -9.49
CA ARG A 258 22.65 35.03 -8.87
C ARG A 258 23.59 34.36 -9.87
N THR A 259 24.68 35.03 -10.21
CA THR A 259 25.59 34.60 -11.29
C THR A 259 26.67 33.62 -10.84
N ARG A 260 26.98 33.51 -9.55
CA ARG A 260 28.04 32.60 -9.05
C ARG A 260 27.49 31.17 -8.97
N GLY A 261 28.09 30.26 -9.74
CA GLY A 261 27.67 28.84 -9.86
C GLY A 261 26.69 28.58 -10.99
N LEU A 262 26.26 29.62 -11.72
CA LEU A 262 25.26 29.48 -12.78
C LEU A 262 25.82 28.85 -14.06
N ASP A 263 27.12 28.97 -14.32
CA ASP A 263 27.78 28.36 -15.48
C ASP A 263 27.73 26.82 -15.44
N GLU A 264 27.82 26.24 -14.24
CA GLU A 264 27.67 24.80 -14.03
C GLU A 264 26.25 24.34 -14.41
N ALA A 265 25.22 25.05 -13.93
CA ALA A 265 23.83 24.76 -14.26
C ALA A 265 23.57 24.82 -15.78
N LYS A 266 24.13 25.81 -16.47
CA LYS A 266 24.01 25.94 -17.94
C LYS A 266 24.72 24.81 -18.68
N SER A 267 25.91 24.42 -18.23
CA SER A 267 26.64 23.28 -18.79
C SER A 267 25.86 21.98 -18.64
N LEU A 268 25.33 21.71 -17.44
CA LEU A 268 24.51 20.53 -17.16
C LEU A 268 23.23 20.51 -18.01
N LEU A 269 22.56 21.66 -18.17
CA LEU A 269 21.38 21.77 -19.03
C LEU A 269 21.72 21.50 -20.51
N SER A 270 22.88 21.95 -20.98
CA SER A 270 23.34 21.67 -22.34
C SER A 270 23.61 20.18 -22.54
N GLN A 271 24.28 19.52 -21.58
CA GLN A 271 24.50 18.08 -21.61
C GLN A 271 23.19 17.28 -21.53
N ALA A 272 22.23 17.73 -20.73
CA ALA A 272 20.89 17.13 -20.66
C ALA A 272 20.20 17.20 -22.03
N SER A 273 20.16 18.39 -22.64
CA SER A 273 19.55 18.60 -23.96
C SER A 273 20.23 17.76 -25.05
N GLY A 274 21.56 17.61 -24.98
CA GLY A 274 22.31 16.70 -25.86
C GLY A 274 21.90 15.24 -25.69
N ASN A 275 21.84 14.74 -24.46
CA ASN A 275 21.38 13.37 -24.16
C ASN A 275 19.94 13.12 -24.61
N TYR A 276 19.06 14.12 -24.45
CA TYR A 276 17.67 14.06 -24.93
C TYR A 276 17.62 13.84 -26.45
N SER A 277 18.41 14.60 -27.20
CA SER A 277 18.44 14.54 -28.67
C SER A 277 18.98 13.24 -29.25
N VAL A 278 19.68 12.42 -28.45
CA VAL A 278 20.19 11.10 -28.86
C VAL A 278 19.41 9.94 -28.23
N GLY A 279 18.30 10.22 -27.54
CA GLY A 279 17.41 9.19 -26.98
C GLY A 279 17.83 8.67 -25.62
N ASN A 280 18.88 9.22 -25.01
CA ASN A 280 19.30 8.86 -23.66
C ASN A 280 18.49 9.66 -22.62
N TYR A 281 17.19 9.36 -22.55
CA TYR A 281 16.24 10.09 -21.71
C TYR A 281 16.54 9.96 -20.21
N THR A 282 17.04 8.81 -19.75
CA THR A 282 17.41 8.60 -18.35
C THR A 282 18.55 9.53 -17.94
N SER A 283 19.66 9.56 -18.69
CA SER A 283 20.76 10.48 -18.37
C SER A 283 20.35 11.95 -18.55
N SER A 284 19.53 12.25 -19.56
CA SER A 284 18.96 13.58 -19.75
C SER A 284 18.16 14.05 -18.54
N LEU A 285 17.29 13.21 -17.98
CA LEU A 285 16.49 13.51 -16.79
C LEU A 285 17.38 13.84 -15.59
N THR A 286 18.36 12.99 -15.29
CA THR A 286 19.27 13.20 -14.16
C THR A 286 20.08 14.49 -14.31
N LEU A 287 20.64 14.75 -15.50
CA LEU A 287 21.41 15.97 -15.76
C LEU A 287 20.53 17.23 -15.67
N ALA A 288 19.29 17.18 -16.14
CA ALA A 288 18.36 18.30 -16.04
C ALA A 288 17.99 18.60 -14.58
N GLN A 289 17.74 17.56 -13.76
CA GLN A 289 17.50 17.74 -12.32
C GLN A 289 18.72 18.34 -11.60
N GLN A 290 19.94 17.90 -11.94
CA GLN A 290 21.17 18.47 -11.41
C GLN A 290 21.33 19.94 -11.84
N ALA A 291 21.02 20.26 -13.10
CA ALA A 291 21.03 21.64 -13.61
C ALA A 291 20.06 22.54 -12.83
N GLU A 292 18.85 22.07 -12.56
CA GLU A 292 17.86 22.78 -11.76
C GLU A 292 18.35 23.03 -10.33
N GLN A 293 18.93 22.01 -9.68
CA GLN A 293 19.50 22.12 -8.35
C GLN A 293 20.66 23.12 -8.29
N ALA A 294 21.59 23.06 -9.24
CA ALA A 294 22.70 24.00 -9.35
C ALA A 294 22.21 25.44 -9.56
N ALA A 295 21.18 25.65 -10.40
CA ALA A 295 20.58 26.96 -10.62
C ALA A 295 19.92 27.52 -9.34
N ASN A 296 19.26 26.67 -8.56
CA ASN A 296 18.64 27.08 -7.29
C ASN A 296 19.67 27.40 -6.19
N GLN A 297 20.86 26.80 -6.25
CA GLN A 297 21.96 27.06 -5.29
C GLN A 297 22.86 28.26 -5.68
N ALA A 298 22.74 28.78 -6.90
CA ALA A 298 23.55 29.91 -7.35
C ALA A 298 23.35 31.15 -6.46
N THR A 299 24.40 31.95 -6.26
CA THR A 299 24.40 33.13 -5.36
C THR A 299 24.85 34.41 -6.06
N ARG A 300 24.52 35.58 -5.48
CA ARG A 300 24.97 36.88 -5.99
C ARG A 300 26.49 37.05 -5.79
N PRO A 301 27.23 37.58 -6.77
CA PRO A 301 28.64 37.91 -6.57
C PRO A 301 28.78 38.98 -5.48
N PRO A 302 29.82 38.93 -4.63
CA PRO A 302 30.03 39.93 -3.59
C PRO A 302 30.23 41.30 -4.25
N SER A 303 29.43 42.29 -3.83
CA SER A 303 29.61 43.68 -4.24
C SER A 303 31.02 44.14 -3.87
N PRO A 304 31.78 44.79 -4.77
CA PRO A 304 33.03 45.44 -4.38
C PRO A 304 32.66 46.46 -3.31
N ILE A 305 33.17 46.25 -2.10
CA ILE A 305 33.06 47.24 -1.03
C ILE A 305 33.88 48.43 -1.52
N SER A 306 33.24 49.47 -2.04
CA SER A 306 33.88 50.78 -2.14
C SER A 306 34.42 51.11 -0.75
N PRO A 307 35.71 51.48 -0.59
CA PRO A 307 36.22 51.90 0.70
C PRO A 307 35.36 53.07 1.16
N MET A 308 34.47 52.82 2.14
CA MET A 308 33.65 53.87 2.73
C MET A 308 34.58 54.86 3.42
N ASP A 309 34.35 56.15 3.16
CA ASP A 309 34.99 57.25 3.86
C ASP A 309 34.96 57.01 5.39
N PRO A 310 36.10 57.18 6.11
CA PRO A 310 36.17 56.92 7.55
C PRO A 310 35.32 57.89 8.39
N LEU A 311 34.60 58.83 7.77
CA LEU A 311 33.74 59.81 8.45
C LEU A 311 32.36 59.24 8.85
N ILE A 312 31.94 58.09 8.33
CA ILE A 312 30.62 57.47 8.63
C ILE A 312 30.75 56.31 9.64
N LEU A 313 31.96 55.89 10.00
CA LEU A 313 32.18 54.74 10.90
C LEU A 313 31.96 55.06 12.39
N VAL A 314 32.13 56.33 12.79
CA VAL A 314 32.07 56.73 14.21
C VAL A 314 30.64 56.68 14.78
N PRO A 315 29.58 57.12 14.08
CA PRO A 315 28.21 56.99 14.59
C PRO A 315 27.72 55.54 14.60
N ILE A 316 28.15 54.71 13.62
CA ILE A 316 27.69 53.33 13.49
C ILE A 316 28.33 52.41 14.53
N ALA A 317 29.61 52.60 14.86
CA ALA A 317 30.27 51.85 15.94
C ALA A 317 29.70 52.18 17.32
N ALA A 318 29.33 53.46 17.57
CA ALA A 318 28.68 53.86 18.81
C ALA A 318 27.25 53.31 18.93
N ILE A 319 26.48 53.29 17.84
CA ILE A 319 25.13 52.72 17.80
C ILE A 319 25.19 51.18 17.91
N ALA A 320 26.13 50.52 17.23
CA ALA A 320 26.34 49.07 17.33
C ALA A 320 26.86 48.66 18.72
N GLY A 321 27.70 49.50 19.35
CA GLY A 321 28.13 49.33 20.75
C GLY A 321 26.98 49.53 21.74
N ALA A 322 26.10 50.51 21.54
CA ALA A 322 24.93 50.75 22.38
C ALA A 322 23.84 49.67 22.21
N ILE A 323 23.59 49.22 20.97
CA ILE A 323 22.69 48.09 20.67
C ILE A 323 23.30 46.79 21.19
N GLY A 324 24.61 46.57 21.01
CA GLY A 324 25.35 45.43 21.55
C GLY A 324 25.29 45.40 23.08
N TYR A 325 25.46 46.55 23.75
CA TYR A 325 25.33 46.70 25.20
C TYR A 325 23.89 46.49 25.67
N LEU A 326 22.88 47.01 24.96
CA LEU A 326 21.45 46.80 25.30
C LEU A 326 21.00 45.35 25.06
N VAL A 327 21.48 44.71 23.99
CA VAL A 327 21.21 43.29 23.69
C VAL A 327 21.97 42.38 24.65
N ALA A 328 23.22 42.70 25.01
CA ALA A 328 23.97 41.98 26.04
C ALA A 328 23.31 42.13 27.42
N LYS A 329 22.81 43.32 27.78
CA LYS A 329 22.07 43.55 29.02
C LYS A 329 20.68 42.88 29.02
N ARG A 330 20.06 42.67 27.85
CA ARG A 330 18.84 41.85 27.69
C ARG A 330 19.13 40.34 27.65
N ARG A 331 20.31 39.90 27.23
CA ARG A 331 20.75 38.48 27.20
C ARG A 331 21.43 38.02 28.50
N ALA A 332 21.78 38.93 29.41
CA ALA A 332 22.38 38.64 30.71
C ALA A 332 21.40 38.07 31.77
N LYS A 333 20.21 37.63 31.36
CA LYS A 333 19.44 36.64 32.12
C LYS A 333 19.48 35.32 31.34
N ALA A 334 20.63 34.66 31.35
CA ALA A 334 20.70 33.26 30.98
C ALA A 334 19.70 32.51 31.87
N PHE A 335 18.76 31.79 31.26
CA PHE A 335 17.82 30.97 31.99
C PHE A 335 18.60 29.84 32.66
N VAL A 336 18.74 29.90 33.98
CA VAL A 336 19.34 28.83 34.79
C VAL A 336 18.22 27.84 35.12
N LYS A 337 18.37 26.57 34.71
CA LYS A 337 17.44 25.50 35.08
C LYS A 337 17.39 25.36 36.60
N THR A 338 16.19 25.23 37.16
CA THR A 338 16.04 25.03 38.60
C THR A 338 16.09 23.53 38.88
N TYR A 339 17.19 23.02 39.44
CA TYR A 339 17.28 21.61 39.81
C TYR A 339 16.46 21.33 41.07
N ARG A 340 15.51 20.39 40.99
CA ARG A 340 14.65 20.00 42.11
C ARG A 340 14.58 18.48 42.22
N SER A 341 14.52 17.98 43.46
CA SER A 341 14.31 16.57 43.73
C SER A 341 12.83 16.24 43.61
N ILE A 342 12.46 15.35 42.68
CA ILE A 342 11.07 15.00 42.39
C ILE A 342 10.78 13.56 42.82
N ASP A 343 9.60 13.36 43.38
CA ASP A 343 9.10 12.04 43.76
C ASP A 343 8.41 11.37 42.58
N LEU A 344 9.22 10.70 41.75
CA LEU A 344 8.71 9.91 40.63
C LEU A 344 7.73 8.82 41.08
N GLN A 345 7.96 8.20 42.25
CA GLN A 345 7.09 7.13 42.75
C GLN A 345 5.70 7.66 43.12
N LYS A 346 5.63 8.90 43.63
CA LYS A 346 4.36 9.59 43.86
C LYS A 346 3.59 9.83 42.55
N ILE A 347 4.27 10.27 41.48
CA ILE A 347 3.65 10.50 40.16
C ILE A 347 3.10 9.19 39.58
N LEU A 348 3.90 8.12 39.62
CA LEU A 348 3.53 6.82 39.04
C LEU A 348 2.38 6.13 39.80
N ARG A 349 2.24 6.37 41.11
CA ARG A 349 1.11 5.87 41.92
C ARG A 349 -0.18 6.64 41.68
N GLU A 350 -0.10 7.95 41.45
CA GLU A 350 -1.29 8.78 41.18
C GLU A 350 -1.84 8.58 39.76
N HIS A 351 -0.98 8.16 38.80
CA HIS A 351 -1.33 7.99 37.39
C HIS A 351 -0.87 6.62 36.87
N GLU A 352 -1.52 5.55 37.31
CA GLU A 352 -1.19 4.17 36.91
C GLU A 352 -1.47 3.90 35.41
N ASP A 353 -2.37 4.69 34.78
CA ASP A 353 -2.81 4.59 33.38
C ASP A 353 -1.82 5.18 32.36
N LEU A 354 -0.68 5.70 32.81
CA LEU A 354 0.35 6.25 31.94
C LEU A 354 0.91 5.19 30.99
N ARG A 355 1.07 5.57 29.72
CA ARG A 355 1.68 4.71 28.70
C ARG A 355 3.16 4.47 29.01
N PRO A 356 3.77 3.37 28.54
CA PRO A 356 5.21 3.13 28.70
C PRO A 356 6.06 4.30 28.21
N GLU A 357 5.76 4.84 27.02
CA GLU A 357 6.44 6.01 26.44
C GLU A 357 6.35 7.28 27.32
N ASP A 358 5.23 7.46 28.04
CA ASP A 358 5.01 8.61 28.92
C ASP A 358 5.84 8.48 30.20
N LYS A 359 5.98 7.25 30.71
CA LYS A 359 6.76 6.92 31.90
C LYS A 359 8.26 7.18 31.65
N GLU A 360 8.78 6.75 30.51
CA GLU A 360 10.19 6.97 30.13
C GLU A 360 10.52 8.46 29.99
N ILE A 361 9.63 9.26 29.39
CA ILE A 361 9.83 10.71 29.27
C ILE A 361 9.74 11.40 30.65
N LEU A 362 8.85 10.96 31.53
CA LEU A 362 8.77 11.47 32.90
C LEU A 362 10.03 11.15 33.70
N GLU A 363 10.54 9.92 33.61
CA GLU A 363 11.81 9.50 34.20
C GLU A 363 12.94 10.44 33.76
N PHE A 364 13.06 10.69 32.45
CA PHE A 364 14.08 11.59 31.91
C PHE A 364 13.94 13.04 32.40
N ILE A 365 12.70 13.56 32.52
CA ILE A 365 12.47 14.92 33.06
C ILE A 365 12.89 14.98 34.54
N VAL A 366 12.61 13.92 35.32
CA VAL A 366 13.03 13.82 36.73
C VAL A 366 14.55 13.73 36.85
N GLU A 367 15.21 12.89 36.06
CA GLU A 367 16.69 12.79 36.00
C GLU A 367 17.35 14.12 35.64
N SER A 368 16.68 14.91 34.80
CA SER A 368 17.14 16.24 34.40
C SER A 368 16.86 17.34 35.44
N GLY A 369 16.39 16.98 36.65
CA GLY A 369 16.11 17.90 37.74
C GLY A 369 14.73 18.55 37.70
N GLY A 370 13.79 18.01 36.92
CA GLY A 370 12.40 18.43 36.88
C GLY A 370 12.03 19.48 35.84
N GLU A 371 13.02 20.01 35.10
CA GLU A 371 12.84 20.97 34.02
C GLU A 371 13.68 20.57 32.81
N VAL A 372 13.04 20.40 31.66
CA VAL A 372 13.69 19.96 30.43
C VAL A 372 13.10 20.71 29.23
N PHE A 373 13.94 21.03 28.25
CA PHE A 373 13.43 21.59 26.99
C PHE A 373 12.86 20.49 26.10
N GLU A 374 11.79 20.79 25.37
CA GLU A 374 11.22 19.85 24.38
C GLU A 374 12.28 19.36 23.38
N ALA A 375 13.24 20.22 23.02
CA ALA A 375 14.36 19.87 22.15
C ALA A 375 15.31 18.82 22.77
N GLU A 376 15.48 18.81 24.10
CA GLU A 376 16.31 17.83 24.81
C GLU A 376 15.64 16.46 24.86
N ILE A 377 14.32 16.41 25.07
CA ILE A 377 13.54 15.16 24.95
C ILE A 377 13.68 14.59 23.53
N ARG A 378 13.52 15.46 22.53
CA ARG A 378 13.65 15.09 21.12
C ARG A 378 15.01 14.47 20.82
N GLU A 379 16.08 15.08 21.34
CA GLU A 379 17.45 14.63 21.12
C GLU A 379 17.73 13.30 21.84
N LYS A 380 17.27 13.15 23.08
CA LYS A 380 17.47 11.95 23.91
C LYS A 380 16.77 10.72 23.32
N PHE A 381 15.52 10.87 22.90
CA PHE A 381 14.68 9.76 22.41
C PHE A 381 14.67 9.63 20.88
N LYS A 382 15.37 10.54 20.16
CA LYS A 382 15.41 10.60 18.67
C LYS A 382 14.02 10.62 18.03
N LEU A 383 13.05 11.26 18.68
CA LEU A 383 11.66 11.32 18.23
C LEU A 383 11.40 12.53 17.32
N PRO A 384 10.41 12.49 16.41
CA PRO A 384 9.94 13.67 15.70
C PRO A 384 9.31 14.73 16.62
N LYS A 385 9.39 16.01 16.24
CA LYS A 385 8.84 17.14 17.03
C LYS A 385 7.34 16.99 17.32
N THR A 386 6.56 16.55 16.34
CA THR A 386 5.11 16.33 16.48
C THR A 386 4.77 15.24 17.49
N THR A 387 5.59 14.18 17.57
CA THR A 387 5.44 13.08 18.52
C THR A 387 5.72 13.54 19.94
N VAL A 388 6.86 14.21 20.18
CA VAL A 388 7.20 14.76 21.51
C VAL A 388 6.14 15.74 21.99
N TRP A 389 5.68 16.65 21.11
CA TRP A 389 4.63 17.61 21.45
C TRP A 389 3.33 16.93 21.90
N ARG A 390 2.91 15.85 21.22
CA ARG A 390 1.72 15.08 21.57
C ARG A 390 1.85 14.44 22.96
N ILE A 391 3.03 13.90 23.30
CA ILE A 391 3.32 13.29 24.59
C ILE A 391 3.33 14.35 25.69
N VAL A 392 4.07 15.44 25.51
CA VAL A 392 4.14 16.56 26.46
C VAL A 392 2.76 17.17 26.71
N LYS A 393 1.94 17.32 25.66
CA LYS A 393 0.56 17.83 25.79
C LYS A 393 -0.34 16.86 26.55
N ARG A 394 -0.17 15.55 26.36
CA ARG A 394 -0.88 14.51 27.11
C ARG A 394 -0.50 14.53 28.60
N LEU A 395 0.79 14.58 28.92
CA LEU A 395 1.29 14.72 30.30
C LEU A 395 0.79 16.02 30.98
N LYS A 396 0.66 17.10 30.21
CA LYS A 396 0.05 18.35 30.70
C LYS A 396 -1.44 18.18 31.00
N ASN A 397 -2.17 17.46 30.14
CA ASN A 397 -3.59 17.20 30.37
C ASN A 397 -3.84 16.32 31.60
N TYR A 398 -2.91 15.40 31.93
CA TYR A 398 -2.91 14.67 33.20
C TYR A 398 -2.56 15.54 34.42
N GLY A 399 -2.17 16.81 34.20
CA GLY A 399 -1.78 17.72 35.29
C GLY A 399 -0.48 17.32 35.97
N ILE A 400 0.43 16.66 35.25
CA ILE A 400 1.74 16.23 35.73
C ILE A 400 2.82 17.26 35.40
N VAL A 401 2.72 17.90 34.23
CA VAL A 401 3.69 18.88 33.74
C VAL A 401 3.04 20.20 33.30
N SER A 402 3.76 21.30 33.48
CA SER A 402 3.49 22.62 32.90
C SER A 402 4.43 22.90 31.73
N ILE A 403 3.96 23.74 30.79
CA ILE A 403 4.74 24.17 29.62
C ILE A 403 4.88 25.69 29.66
N ARG A 404 6.11 26.19 29.57
CA ARG A 404 6.42 27.62 29.49
C ARG A 404 7.34 27.92 28.31
N LYS A 405 7.17 29.07 27.65
CA LYS A 405 8.06 29.52 26.58
C LYS A 405 9.28 30.24 27.16
N VAL A 406 10.48 29.72 26.88
CA VAL A 406 11.76 30.33 27.27
C VAL A 406 12.68 30.33 26.06
N GLY A 407 13.17 31.50 25.65
CA GLY A 407 14.12 31.62 24.52
C GLY A 407 13.58 31.14 23.17
N GLY A 408 12.26 31.15 22.96
CA GLY A 408 11.62 30.63 21.74
C GLY A 408 11.40 29.11 21.73
N GLN A 409 11.78 28.42 22.81
CA GLN A 409 11.58 26.98 22.97
C GLN A 409 10.56 26.70 24.09
N ASN A 410 9.95 25.51 24.05
CA ASN A 410 9.06 25.04 25.10
C ASN A 410 9.89 24.36 26.20
N LEU A 411 9.80 24.89 27.41
CA LEU A 411 10.33 24.28 28.63
C LEU A 411 9.20 23.51 29.31
N VAL A 412 9.42 22.22 29.50
CA VAL A 412 8.53 21.29 30.21
C VAL A 412 9.01 21.20 31.65
N ARG A 413 8.10 21.40 32.60
CA ARG A 413 8.41 21.40 34.03
C ARG A 413 7.41 20.54 34.78
N ILE A 414 7.88 19.68 35.69
CA ILE A 414 6.99 18.90 36.56
C ILE A 414 6.29 19.81 37.58
N GLU A 415 5.01 19.57 37.82
CA GLU A 415 4.19 20.35 38.74
C GLU A 415 4.71 20.30 40.19
N ASP A 416 4.57 21.42 40.91
CA ASP A 416 5.20 21.61 42.22
C ASP A 416 4.69 20.65 43.30
N LYS A 417 3.49 20.05 43.13
CA LYS A 417 2.91 19.05 44.03
C LYS A 417 3.70 17.73 44.11
N TYR A 418 4.65 17.51 43.21
CA TYR A 418 5.47 16.30 43.12
C TYR A 418 6.91 16.49 43.59
N ILE A 419 7.25 17.66 44.13
CA ILE A 419 8.57 17.91 44.71
C ILE A 419 8.71 17.11 46.01
N LYS A 420 9.85 16.43 46.19
CA LYS A 420 10.18 15.78 47.47
C LYS A 420 10.34 16.85 48.54
N ALA A 421 9.60 16.71 49.64
CA ALA A 421 9.71 17.59 50.80
C ALA A 421 11.09 17.51 51.46
#